data_AF-A0A673FXK0-F1
#
_entry.id   AF-A0A673FXK0-F1
#
_cell.length_a   1.000
_cell.length_b   1.000
_cell.length_c   1.000
_cell.angle_alpha   90.00
_cell.angle_beta   90.00
_cell.angle_gamma   90.00
#
_symmetry.space_group_name_H-M   'P 1'
#
loop_
_entity.id
_entity.type
_entity.pdbx_description
1 polymer ?
#
loop_
_entity_poly.entity_id
_entity_poly.type
_entity_poly.pdbx_seq_one_letter_code
_entity_poly.pdbx_strand_id
1 'polypeptide(L)'
;KFWPPGSSDDIVGPESMEKFCEDIGVEPENIVMLVLAWKLEATNMGFFTKEEWLKGMTSLHCDCTERLQGKLDYMRSQLNDPVIFKSIYRYAFDFARDKDQRSLDMDTAKSMLALLLGRTWPLFPVFNQFLEQSKYKVMNKDQWYNVLEFSRTVNTDLSNYDEDGAWPVMLDEFVEWHKARIAL
;
A
#
# COMPACT_ATOMS: atom_id res chain seq x y z
N LYS A 1 4.41 25.19 11.55
CA LYS A 1 3.81 25.68 10.29
C LYS A 1 3.65 24.48 9.38
N PHE A 2 2.46 24.29 8.85
CA PHE A 2 2.01 23.00 8.33
C PHE A 2 2.40 22.73 6.87
N TRP A 3 2.61 23.79 6.09
CA TRP A 3 3.40 23.74 4.85
C TRP A 3 4.78 24.36 5.16
N PRO A 4 5.89 23.83 4.61
CA PRO A 4 7.23 24.36 4.88
C PRO A 4 7.29 25.88 4.65
N PRO A 5 7.56 26.70 5.69
CA PRO A 5 7.65 28.15 5.52
C PRO A 5 8.80 28.51 4.61
N GLY A 6 8.49 29.15 3.47
CA GLY A 6 9.49 29.66 2.53
C GLY A 6 9.72 28.78 1.30
N SER A 7 9.00 27.66 1.12
CA SER A 7 9.00 27.02 -0.20
C SER A 7 8.19 27.89 -1.17
N SER A 8 8.87 28.40 -2.20
CA SER A 8 8.23 28.84 -3.44
C SER A 8 7.63 27.66 -4.21
N ASP A 9 8.03 26.45 -3.83
CA ASP A 9 7.72 25.24 -4.56
C ASP A 9 6.34 24.76 -4.18
N ASP A 10 5.52 24.50 -5.20
CA ASP A 10 4.18 23.94 -5.08
C ASP A 10 4.20 22.42 -4.82
N ILE A 11 5.38 21.85 -4.53
CA ILE A 11 5.60 20.41 -4.32
C ILE A 11 6.54 20.20 -3.13
N VAL A 12 6.15 19.30 -2.22
CA VAL A 12 6.99 18.71 -1.18
C VAL A 12 7.52 17.38 -1.71
N GLY A 13 8.84 17.25 -1.80
CA GLY A 13 9.51 16.01 -2.21
C GLY A 13 10.01 15.15 -1.03
N PRO A 14 10.72 14.05 -1.33
CA PRO A 14 11.12 13.04 -0.34
C PRO A 14 11.88 13.59 0.87
N GLU A 15 12.85 14.48 0.68
CA GLU A 15 13.64 15.05 1.79
C GLU A 15 12.76 15.82 2.80
N SER A 16 11.77 16.57 2.30
CA SER A 16 10.82 17.29 3.14
C SER A 16 9.75 16.36 3.74
N MET A 17 9.45 15.25 3.06
CA MET A 17 8.55 14.21 3.55
C MET A 17 9.11 13.52 4.78
N GLU A 18 10.40 13.20 4.81
CA GLU A 18 11.07 12.58 5.95
C GLU A 18 10.94 13.46 7.21
N LYS A 19 11.26 14.75 7.07
CA LYS A 19 11.10 15.73 8.16
C LYS A 19 9.65 15.85 8.62
N PHE A 20 8.70 15.86 7.68
CA PHE A 20 7.29 15.89 8.03
C PHE A 20 6.86 14.63 8.82
N CYS A 21 7.34 13.45 8.42
CA CYS A 21 7.06 12.21 9.14
C CYS A 21 7.61 12.25 10.58
N GLU A 22 8.84 12.77 10.74
CA GLU A 22 9.43 13.02 12.05
C GLU A 22 8.58 13.98 12.90
N ASP A 23 8.16 15.11 12.34
CA ASP A 23 7.33 16.13 13.01
C ASP A 23 5.99 15.55 13.51
N ILE A 24 5.40 14.60 12.78
CA ILE A 24 4.15 13.93 13.19
C ILE A 24 4.38 12.64 13.99
N GLY A 25 5.64 12.24 14.22
CA GLY A 25 6.00 11.09 15.05
C GLY A 25 5.74 9.73 14.39
N VAL A 26 5.94 9.63 13.07
CA VAL A 26 5.80 8.37 12.33
C VAL A 26 7.00 8.17 11.40
N GLU A 27 7.27 6.92 11.03
CA GLU A 27 8.24 6.61 9.97
C GLU A 27 7.61 6.87 8.58
N PRO A 28 8.40 7.23 7.54
CA PRO A 28 7.90 7.43 6.18
C PRO A 28 7.14 6.21 5.61
N GLU A 29 7.60 5.01 5.98
CA GLU A 29 7.00 3.73 5.56
C GLU A 29 5.80 3.32 6.42
N ASN A 30 5.39 4.13 7.39
CA ASN A 30 4.26 3.80 8.24
C ASN A 30 2.95 3.78 7.43
N ILE A 31 2.10 2.77 7.65
CA ILE A 31 0.85 2.61 6.90
C ILE A 31 -0.08 3.83 6.98
N VAL A 32 0.00 4.60 8.07
CA VAL A 32 -0.78 5.85 8.20
C VAL A 32 -0.40 6.89 7.17
N MET A 33 0.84 6.89 6.67
CA MET A 33 1.28 7.78 5.59
C MET A 33 0.60 7.42 4.26
N LEU A 34 0.38 6.14 4.01
CA LEU A 34 -0.42 5.70 2.85
C LEU A 34 -1.90 6.13 2.99
N VAL A 35 -2.47 6.00 4.20
CA VAL A 35 -3.85 6.48 4.46
C VAL A 35 -3.94 8.00 4.30
N LEU A 36 -2.93 8.72 4.76
CA LEU A 36 -2.84 10.17 4.59
C LEU A 36 -2.77 10.52 3.10
N ALA A 37 -1.85 9.93 2.34
CA ALA A 37 -1.75 10.13 0.90
C ALA A 37 -3.08 9.88 0.18
N TRP A 38 -3.79 8.81 0.56
CA TRP A 38 -5.13 8.52 0.05
C TRP A 38 -6.16 9.60 0.38
N LYS A 39 -6.16 10.13 1.62
CA LYS A 39 -7.05 11.24 2.03
C LYS A 39 -6.72 12.56 1.33
N LEU A 40 -5.45 12.76 0.96
CA LEU A 40 -4.99 13.90 0.18
C LEU A 40 -5.27 13.72 -1.32
N GLU A 41 -5.70 12.53 -1.74
CA GLU A 41 -5.81 12.12 -3.14
C GLU A 41 -4.49 12.31 -3.90
N ALA A 42 -3.36 12.07 -3.22
CA ALA A 42 -2.03 12.28 -3.78
C ALA A 42 -1.77 11.34 -4.96
N THR A 43 -1.21 11.87 -6.05
CA THR A 43 -1.05 11.12 -7.30
C THR A 43 0.33 10.50 -7.50
N ASN A 44 1.30 10.77 -6.62
CA ASN A 44 2.68 10.32 -6.80
C ASN A 44 3.34 9.97 -5.46
N MET A 45 3.89 8.77 -5.34
CA MET A 45 4.58 8.33 -4.14
C MET A 45 5.83 9.17 -3.85
N GLY A 46 5.99 9.58 -2.58
CA GLY A 46 7.10 10.43 -2.13
C GLY A 46 6.92 11.93 -2.39
N PHE A 47 5.84 12.35 -3.04
CA PHE A 47 5.57 13.76 -3.35
C PHE A 47 4.15 14.17 -2.96
N PHE A 48 4.01 15.37 -2.42
CA PHE A 48 2.71 16.03 -2.27
C PHE A 48 2.73 17.41 -2.90
N THR A 49 1.76 17.69 -3.75
CA THR A 49 1.53 19.05 -4.22
C THR A 49 0.84 19.88 -3.13
N LYS A 50 1.01 21.19 -3.20
CA LYS A 50 0.35 22.14 -2.31
C LYS A 50 -1.18 22.07 -2.42
N GLU A 51 -1.69 21.80 -3.62
CA GLU A 51 -3.13 21.64 -3.86
C GLU A 51 -3.68 20.39 -3.15
N GLU A 52 -3.08 19.21 -3.37
CA GLU A 52 -3.43 17.95 -2.70
C GLU A 52 -3.39 18.13 -1.18
N TRP A 53 -2.33 18.78 -0.68
CA TRP A 53 -2.16 19.05 0.74
C TRP A 53 -3.26 19.95 1.31
N LEU A 54 -3.48 21.13 0.73
CA LEU A 54 -4.47 22.08 1.23
C LEU A 54 -5.89 21.50 1.18
N LYS A 55 -6.24 20.82 0.08
CA LYS A 55 -7.54 20.15 -0.08
C LYS A 55 -7.74 19.03 0.94
N GLY A 56 -6.78 18.12 1.04
CA GLY A 56 -6.87 16.97 1.94
C GLY A 56 -6.94 17.39 3.41
N MET A 57 -6.12 18.36 3.80
CA MET A 57 -6.03 18.78 5.20
C MET A 57 -7.21 19.64 5.65
N THR A 58 -7.77 20.43 4.73
CA THR A 58 -9.08 21.09 4.93
C THR A 58 -10.17 20.05 5.19
N SER A 59 -10.20 18.98 4.38
CA SER A 59 -11.18 17.88 4.51
C SER A 59 -11.00 17.08 5.79
N LEU A 60 -9.77 16.98 6.31
CA LEU A 60 -9.44 16.35 7.59
C LEU A 60 -9.68 17.26 8.81
N HIS A 61 -9.97 18.55 8.57
CA HIS A 61 -10.04 19.60 9.60
C HIS A 61 -8.73 19.75 10.40
N CYS A 62 -7.60 19.59 9.72
CA CYS A 62 -6.26 19.75 10.28
C CYS A 62 -5.60 21.02 9.72
N ASP A 63 -5.29 21.97 10.59
CA ASP A 63 -4.59 23.23 10.27
C ASP A 63 -3.17 23.30 10.89
N CYS A 64 -2.82 22.32 11.73
CA CYS A 64 -1.52 22.20 12.36
C CYS A 64 -1.12 20.73 12.57
N THR A 65 0.17 20.53 12.86
CA THR A 65 0.78 19.21 13.09
C THR A 65 0.10 18.46 14.23
N GLU A 66 -0.20 19.14 15.33
CA GLU A 66 -0.78 18.53 16.53
C GLU A 66 -2.19 17.98 16.27
N ARG A 67 -3.00 18.68 15.47
CA ARG A 67 -4.31 18.17 15.05
C ARG A 67 -4.18 16.95 14.15
N LEU A 68 -3.18 16.94 13.26
CA LEU A 68 -2.93 15.79 12.40
C LEU A 68 -2.45 14.57 13.20
N GLN A 69 -1.56 14.77 14.17
CA GLN A 69 -1.15 13.73 15.13
C GLN A 69 -2.37 13.14 15.86
N GLY A 70 -3.29 13.99 16.31
CA GLY A 70 -4.57 13.56 16.91
C GLY A 70 -5.51 12.79 15.97
N LYS A 71 -5.24 12.74 14.65
CA LYS A 71 -6.00 11.97 13.67
C LYS A 71 -5.32 10.65 13.27
N LEU A 72 -4.10 10.37 13.71
CA LEU A 72 -3.37 9.17 13.29
C LEU A 72 -4.12 7.88 13.67
N ASP A 73 -4.69 7.80 14.87
CA ASP A 73 -5.47 6.63 15.30
C ASP A 73 -6.77 6.48 14.51
N TYR A 74 -7.42 7.60 14.17
CA TYR A 74 -8.56 7.60 13.26
C TYR A 74 -8.16 7.07 11.86
N MET A 75 -7.02 7.49 11.32
CA MET A 75 -6.51 6.99 10.04
C MET A 75 -6.23 5.49 10.09
N ARG A 76 -5.60 5.00 11.17
CA ARG A 76 -5.41 3.56 11.39
C ARG A 76 -6.74 2.82 11.42
N SER A 77 -7.74 3.37 12.10
CA SER A 77 -9.05 2.72 12.24
C SER A 77 -9.81 2.62 10.90
N GLN A 78 -9.51 3.47 9.92
CA GLN A 78 -10.09 3.37 8.57
C GLN A 78 -9.76 2.03 7.88
N LEU A 79 -8.60 1.45 8.19
CA LEU A 79 -8.15 0.19 7.60
C LEU A 79 -8.92 -1.03 8.12
N ASN A 80 -9.67 -0.88 9.22
CA ASN A 80 -10.52 -1.94 9.76
C ASN A 80 -11.81 -2.11 8.97
N ASP A 81 -12.24 -1.09 8.21
CA ASP A 81 -13.40 -1.19 7.33
C ASP A 81 -12.99 -1.88 6.02
N PRO A 82 -13.59 -3.04 5.66
CA PRO A 82 -13.17 -3.80 4.48
C PRO A 82 -13.34 -3.07 3.14
N VAL A 83 -14.31 -2.15 3.05
CA VAL A 83 -14.62 -1.35 1.85
C VAL A 83 -13.62 -0.22 1.71
N ILE A 84 -13.33 0.48 2.81
CA ILE A 84 -12.31 1.52 2.83
C ILE A 84 -10.93 0.91 2.58
N PHE A 85 -10.59 -0.20 3.24
CA PHE A 85 -9.35 -0.92 3.00
C PHE A 85 -9.20 -1.32 1.54
N LYS A 86 -10.25 -1.87 0.91
CA LYS A 86 -10.23 -2.24 -0.51
C LYS A 86 -9.97 -1.02 -1.40
N SER A 87 -10.53 0.14 -1.05
CA SER A 87 -10.29 1.40 -1.77
C SER A 87 -8.83 1.87 -1.62
N ILE A 88 -8.28 1.85 -0.40
CA ILE A 88 -6.88 2.23 -0.11
C ILE A 88 -5.90 1.26 -0.81
N TYR A 89 -6.16 -0.04 -0.73
CA TYR A 89 -5.36 -1.07 -1.38
C TYR A 89 -5.31 -0.87 -2.90
N ARG A 90 -6.44 -0.55 -3.52
CA ARG A 90 -6.51 -0.28 -4.96
C ARG A 90 -5.79 1.02 -5.35
N TYR A 91 -5.92 2.05 -4.51
CA TYR A 91 -5.23 3.32 -4.68
C TYR A 91 -3.70 3.14 -4.60
N ALA A 92 -3.20 2.33 -3.67
CA ALA A 92 -1.78 2.13 -3.44
C ALA A 92 -1.02 1.68 -4.70
N PHE A 93 -1.66 0.91 -5.58
CA PHE A 93 -1.09 0.51 -6.86
C PHE A 93 -0.80 1.70 -7.79
N ASP A 94 -1.80 2.56 -7.99
CA ASP A 94 -1.66 3.72 -8.87
C ASP A 94 -0.79 4.81 -8.23
N PHE A 95 -0.75 4.88 -6.89
CA PHE A 95 0.12 5.78 -6.14
C PHE A 95 1.59 5.40 -6.24
N ALA A 96 1.92 4.12 -6.16
CA ALA A 96 3.30 3.63 -6.10
C ALA A 96 3.95 3.37 -7.45
N ARG A 97 3.19 3.23 -8.54
CA ARG A 97 3.78 3.01 -9.87
C ARG A 97 4.27 4.31 -10.48
N ASP A 98 5.33 4.21 -11.26
CA ASP A 98 5.73 5.28 -12.17
C ASP A 98 4.59 5.58 -13.16
N LYS A 99 4.34 6.87 -13.42
CA LYS A 99 3.22 7.32 -14.26
C LYS A 99 3.29 6.77 -15.69
N ASP A 100 4.50 6.50 -16.19
CA ASP A 100 4.75 5.95 -17.52
C ASP A 100 4.63 4.41 -17.58
N GLN A 101 4.50 3.74 -16.42
CA GLN A 101 4.43 2.29 -16.31
C GLN A 101 3.00 1.82 -16.02
N ARG A 102 2.66 0.61 -16.47
CA ARG A 102 1.35 -0.05 -16.23
C ARG A 102 1.42 -1.09 -15.11
N SER A 103 2.57 -1.24 -14.48
CA SER A 103 2.87 -2.24 -13.47
C SER A 103 3.83 -1.65 -12.43
N LEU A 104 3.81 -2.21 -11.22
CA LEU A 104 4.82 -1.96 -10.21
C LEU A 104 6.05 -2.82 -10.51
N ASP A 105 7.25 -2.31 -10.27
CA ASP A 105 8.41 -3.19 -10.12
C ASP A 105 8.20 -4.11 -8.90
N MET A 106 8.84 -5.28 -8.92
CA MET A 106 8.58 -6.29 -7.89
C MET A 106 9.03 -5.86 -6.49
N ASP A 107 10.08 -5.05 -6.35
CA ASP A 107 10.55 -4.61 -5.04
C ASP A 107 9.57 -3.62 -4.40
N THR A 108 9.09 -2.64 -5.16
CA THR A 108 8.01 -1.73 -4.73
C THR A 108 6.72 -2.51 -4.43
N ALA A 109 6.35 -3.47 -5.27
CA ALA A 109 5.16 -4.29 -5.06
C ALA A 109 5.24 -5.08 -3.73
N LYS A 110 6.37 -5.76 -3.46
CA LYS A 110 6.59 -6.48 -2.21
C LYS A 110 6.51 -5.56 -1.00
N SER A 111 7.19 -4.40 -1.03
CA SER A 111 7.16 -3.44 0.08
C SER A 111 5.74 -2.94 0.36
N MET A 112 4.98 -2.61 -0.67
CA MET A 112 3.61 -2.14 -0.52
C MET A 112 2.65 -3.25 -0.06
N LEU A 113 2.83 -4.49 -0.53
CA LEU A 113 2.06 -5.64 -0.03
C LEU A 113 2.42 -5.96 1.43
N ALA A 114 3.69 -5.88 1.81
CA ALA A 114 4.12 -6.08 3.20
C ALA A 114 3.48 -5.04 4.12
N LEU A 115 3.42 -3.79 3.68
CA LEU A 115 2.77 -2.72 4.41
C LEU A 115 1.28 -3.01 4.62
N LEU A 116 0.56 -3.41 3.57
CA LEU A 116 -0.90 -3.55 3.58
C LEU A 116 -1.39 -4.89 4.16
N LEU A 117 -0.71 -5.99 3.86
CA LEU A 117 -1.15 -7.36 4.13
C LEU A 117 -0.26 -8.10 5.13
N GLY A 118 0.95 -7.61 5.41
CA GLY A 118 1.94 -8.37 6.19
C GLY A 118 1.52 -8.70 7.63
N ARG A 119 0.56 -7.96 8.19
CA ARG A 119 0.01 -8.24 9.53
C ARG A 119 -1.31 -9.00 9.51
N THR A 120 -2.04 -8.98 8.40
CA THR A 120 -3.45 -9.40 8.33
C THR A 120 -3.66 -10.67 7.51
N TRP A 121 -2.76 -10.97 6.57
CA TRP A 121 -2.84 -12.16 5.73
C TRP A 121 -1.82 -13.21 6.19
N PRO A 122 -2.27 -14.35 6.79
CA PRO A 122 -1.36 -15.34 7.37
C PRO A 122 -0.38 -15.98 6.37
N LEU A 123 -0.75 -16.08 5.09
CA LEU A 123 0.12 -16.61 4.04
C LEU A 123 1.10 -15.55 3.49
N PHE A 124 0.99 -14.29 3.88
CA PHE A 124 1.84 -13.22 3.34
C PHE A 124 3.34 -13.52 3.47
N PRO A 125 3.89 -13.99 4.62
CA PRO A 125 5.32 -14.26 4.72
C PRO A 125 5.81 -15.29 3.69
N VAL A 126 4.99 -16.31 3.44
CA VAL A 126 5.30 -17.38 2.48
C VAL A 126 5.11 -16.89 1.04
N PHE A 127 4.08 -16.09 0.78
CA PHE A 127 3.87 -15.44 -0.51
C PHE A 127 5.00 -14.47 -0.85
N ASN A 128 5.48 -13.68 0.10
CA ASN A 128 6.62 -12.78 -0.10
C ASN A 128 7.89 -13.57 -0.45
N GLN A 129 8.13 -14.69 0.24
CA GLN A 129 9.25 -15.59 -0.10
C GLN A 129 9.11 -16.18 -1.52
N PHE A 130 7.89 -16.55 -1.94
CA PHE A 130 7.64 -16.96 -3.32
C PHE A 130 8.00 -15.85 -4.30
N LEU A 131 7.53 -14.61 -4.07
CA LEU A 131 7.84 -13.48 -4.94
C LEU A 131 9.34 -13.24 -5.08
N GLU A 132 10.11 -13.37 -3.99
CA GLU A 132 11.58 -13.24 -3.98
C GLU A 132 12.29 -14.29 -4.85
N GLN A 133 11.76 -15.52 -4.90
CA GLN A 133 12.35 -16.64 -5.64
C GLN A 133 11.77 -16.79 -7.05
N SER A 134 10.70 -16.06 -7.35
CA SER A 134 9.96 -16.18 -8.60
C SER A 134 10.68 -15.53 -9.79
N LYS A 135 10.21 -15.86 -10.99
CA LYS A 135 10.63 -15.24 -12.25
C LYS A 135 10.04 -13.83 -12.46
N TYR A 136 9.04 -13.43 -11.69
CA TYR A 136 8.31 -12.18 -11.91
C TYR A 136 9.17 -10.97 -11.54
N LYS A 137 9.26 -10.00 -12.46
CA LYS A 137 10.00 -8.74 -12.26
C LYS A 137 9.10 -7.54 -12.02
N VAL A 138 7.81 -7.67 -12.32
CA VAL A 138 6.79 -6.64 -12.16
C VAL A 138 5.49 -7.28 -11.70
N MET A 139 4.62 -6.48 -11.08
CA MET A 139 3.24 -6.86 -10.74
C MET A 139 2.27 -5.92 -11.45
N ASN A 140 1.40 -6.47 -12.28
CA ASN A 140 0.39 -5.68 -12.99
C ASN A 140 -0.87 -5.45 -12.10
N LYS A 141 -1.78 -4.61 -12.57
CA LYS A 141 -2.98 -4.21 -11.83
C LYS A 141 -3.92 -5.38 -11.52
N ASP A 142 -4.06 -6.31 -12.45
CA ASP A 142 -4.92 -7.48 -12.30
C ASP A 142 -4.37 -8.43 -11.23
N GLN A 143 -3.07 -8.74 -11.29
CA GLN A 143 -2.37 -9.52 -10.26
C GLN A 143 -2.50 -8.85 -8.89
N TRP A 144 -2.23 -7.54 -8.80
CA TRP A 144 -2.37 -6.78 -7.55
C TRP A 144 -3.77 -6.92 -6.95
N TYR A 145 -4.83 -6.77 -7.75
CA TYR A 145 -6.21 -6.88 -7.25
C TYR A 145 -6.57 -8.30 -6.82
N ASN A 146 -6.12 -9.31 -7.56
CA ASN A 146 -6.36 -10.70 -7.23
C ASN A 146 -5.58 -11.15 -5.99
N VAL A 147 -4.40 -10.59 -5.70
CA VAL A 147 -3.69 -10.86 -4.42
C VAL A 147 -4.57 -10.50 -3.22
N LEU A 148 -5.27 -9.36 -3.25
CA LEU A 148 -6.20 -9.00 -2.17
C LEU A 148 -7.38 -9.97 -2.09
N GLU A 149 -7.97 -10.32 -3.23
CA GLU A 149 -9.11 -11.24 -3.26
C GLU A 149 -8.69 -12.61 -2.72
N PHE A 150 -7.59 -13.16 -3.20
CA PHE A 150 -6.99 -14.40 -2.73
C PHE A 150 -6.75 -14.36 -1.22
N SER A 151 -6.20 -13.26 -0.70
CA SER A 151 -5.91 -13.11 0.74
C SER A 151 -7.16 -13.19 1.63
N ARG A 152 -8.34 -12.98 1.05
CA ARG A 152 -9.63 -12.93 1.75
C ARG A 152 -10.50 -14.15 1.52
N THR A 153 -10.33 -14.85 0.41
CA THR A 153 -11.23 -15.95 -0.01
C THR A 153 -10.58 -17.32 0.05
N VAL A 154 -9.25 -17.41 -0.06
CA VAL A 154 -8.53 -18.69 -0.02
C VAL A 154 -8.08 -18.97 1.41
N ASN A 155 -8.36 -20.18 1.88
CA ASN A 155 -7.99 -20.64 3.21
C ASN A 155 -6.47 -20.75 3.33
N THR A 156 -5.97 -20.66 4.56
CA THR A 156 -4.53 -20.77 4.85
C THR A 156 -3.93 -22.12 4.53
N ASP A 157 -4.73 -23.19 4.54
CA ASP A 157 -4.34 -24.55 4.15
C ASP A 157 -4.54 -24.82 2.65
N LEU A 158 -4.99 -23.82 1.89
CA LEU A 158 -5.30 -23.89 0.46
C LEU A 158 -6.37 -24.92 0.10
N SER A 159 -7.17 -25.40 1.07
CA SER A 159 -8.12 -26.51 0.87
C SER A 159 -9.26 -26.17 -0.09
N ASN A 160 -9.60 -24.89 -0.19
CA ASN A 160 -10.68 -24.38 -1.04
C ASN A 160 -10.15 -23.69 -2.31
N TYR A 161 -8.87 -23.85 -2.63
CA TYR A 161 -8.30 -23.35 -3.87
C TYR A 161 -8.82 -24.16 -5.06
N ASP A 162 -9.30 -23.45 -6.08
CA ASP A 162 -9.76 -24.02 -7.35
C ASP A 162 -8.71 -23.78 -8.44
N GLU A 163 -8.07 -24.85 -8.89
CA GLU A 163 -7.02 -24.83 -9.92
C GLU A 163 -7.58 -24.53 -11.32
N ASP A 164 -8.88 -24.72 -11.54
CA ASP A 164 -9.59 -24.31 -12.77
C ASP A 164 -10.20 -22.90 -12.63
N GLY A 165 -9.95 -22.22 -11.51
CA GLY A 165 -10.42 -20.87 -11.23
C GLY A 165 -9.78 -19.81 -12.13
N ALA A 166 -10.43 -18.65 -12.24
CA ALA A 166 -9.94 -17.52 -13.03
C ALA A 166 -8.87 -16.68 -12.30
N TRP A 167 -7.94 -17.34 -11.60
CA TRP A 167 -6.83 -16.68 -10.93
C TRP A 167 -5.73 -16.31 -11.93
N PRO A 168 -4.95 -15.24 -11.67
CA PRO A 168 -3.74 -14.99 -12.44
C PRO A 168 -2.74 -16.12 -12.21
N VAL A 169 -2.05 -16.53 -13.28
CA VAL A 169 -1.01 -17.59 -13.28
C VAL A 169 0.01 -17.47 -12.14
N MET A 170 0.32 -16.25 -11.69
CA MET A 170 1.22 -16.03 -10.55
C MET A 170 0.69 -16.66 -9.24
N LEU A 171 -0.62 -16.62 -9.01
CA LEU A 171 -1.26 -17.21 -7.84
C LEU A 171 -1.37 -18.73 -7.96
N ASP A 172 -1.64 -19.24 -9.16
CA ASP A 172 -1.56 -20.68 -9.44
C ASP A 172 -0.16 -21.23 -9.12
N GLU A 173 0.88 -20.58 -9.68
CA GLU A 173 2.28 -20.94 -9.43
C GLU A 173 2.66 -20.80 -7.95
N PHE A 174 2.10 -19.84 -7.22
CA PHE A 174 2.29 -19.72 -5.78
C PHE A 174 1.71 -20.93 -5.02
N VAL A 175 0.49 -21.34 -5.36
CA VAL A 175 -0.18 -22.48 -4.72
C VAL A 175 0.60 -23.77 -4.99
N GLU A 176 0.99 -24.02 -6.24
CA GLU A 176 1.82 -25.17 -6.60
C GLU A 176 3.14 -25.18 -5.84
N TRP A 177 3.84 -24.04 -5.82
CA TRP A 177 5.11 -23.87 -5.12
C TRP A 177 4.97 -24.10 -3.60
N HIS A 178 3.88 -23.61 -2.99
CA HIS A 178 3.65 -23.79 -1.56
C HIS A 178 3.31 -25.25 -1.20
N LYS A 179 2.43 -25.90 -1.97
CA LYS A 179 2.06 -27.32 -1.79
C LYS A 179 3.29 -28.23 -1.89
N ALA A 180 4.16 -28.00 -2.88
CA ALA A 180 5.39 -28.78 -3.06
C ALA A 180 6.35 -28.69 -1.86
N ARG A 181 6.41 -27.54 -1.18
CA ARG A 181 7.25 -27.35 0.02
C ARG A 181 6.71 -28.02 1.27
N ILE A 182 5.38 -28.15 1.40
CA ILE A 182 4.74 -28.83 2.53
C ILE A 182 4.83 -30.36 2.39
N ALA A 183 4.88 -30.87 1.14
CA ALA A 183 4.97 -32.30 0.86
C ALA A 183 6.37 -32.92 1.09
N LEU A 184 7.38 -32.09 1.37
CA LEU A 184 8.76 -32.49 1.70
C LEU A 184 8.99 -32.51 3.21
#